data_AF-A0A377AL65-F1
#
_entry.id   AF-A0A377AL65-F1
#
_cell.length_a   1.000
_cell.length_b   1.000
_cell.length_c   1.000
_cell.angle_alpha   90.00
_cell.angle_beta   90.00
_cell.angle_gamma   90.00
#
_symmetry.space_group_name_H-M   'P 1'
#
loop_
_entity.id
_entity.type
_entity.pdbx_description
1 polymer ?
#
loop_
_entity_poly.entity_id
_entity_poly.type
_entity_poly.pdbx_seq_one_letter_code
_entity_poly.pdbx_strand_id
1 'polypeptide(L)'
;MKRRPGKSTGDAMKFMADLVAKLPAGVGYSWTGLSYQEALSSNQAPALYAISLVVVFLALAALYESWSIPFSVMLVVPLGVVGALLATDLRGLSNDVYFQVGLLTTIGLSAKNAILIVEFAVEMMQKEGKTPIEAIIEAARMRLRPILMTSLAFILGVLPLVISHGAGSGAQNAGRYRRDGRDVCRNSAGNLLRSGLFRCSGTSLCPL
;
A
#
# COMPACT_ATOMS: atom_id res chain seq x y z
N MET A 1 16.21 -22.20 -12.06
CA MET A 1 17.14 -21.56 -11.10
C MET A 1 16.46 -21.50 -9.73
N LYS A 2 16.74 -22.45 -8.82
CA LYS A 2 16.01 -22.53 -7.54
C LYS A 2 16.82 -21.79 -6.46
N ARG A 3 16.25 -20.71 -5.91
CA ARG A 3 16.87 -19.90 -4.84
C ARG A 3 17.03 -20.74 -3.57
N ARG A 4 18.09 -20.49 -2.78
CA ARG A 4 18.07 -20.84 -1.35
C ARG A 4 17.04 -19.94 -0.64
N PRO A 5 16.28 -20.44 0.33
CA PRO A 5 15.39 -19.60 1.12
C PRO A 5 16.21 -18.49 1.79
N GLY A 6 15.80 -17.22 1.60
CA GLY A 6 16.40 -16.05 2.25
C GLY A 6 17.45 -15.24 1.47
N LYS A 7 17.77 -15.55 0.20
CA LYS A 7 18.71 -14.75 -0.63
C LYS A 7 18.00 -14.07 -1.81
N SER A 8 18.37 -12.82 -2.12
CA SER A 8 17.76 -12.04 -3.20
C SER A 8 18.21 -12.54 -4.60
N THR A 9 17.42 -12.26 -5.64
CA THR A 9 17.85 -12.56 -7.04
C THR A 9 19.15 -11.84 -7.38
N GLY A 10 19.30 -10.61 -6.91
CA GLY A 10 20.50 -9.79 -7.11
C GLY A 10 21.75 -10.43 -6.52
N ASP A 11 21.66 -11.03 -5.33
CA ASP A 11 22.79 -11.74 -4.71
C ASP A 11 23.17 -12.99 -5.50
N ALA A 12 22.19 -13.69 -6.07
CA ALA A 12 22.44 -14.85 -6.92
C ALA A 12 23.11 -14.45 -8.26
N MET A 13 22.73 -13.30 -8.83
CA MET A 13 23.37 -12.77 -10.04
C MET A 13 24.81 -12.31 -9.78
N LYS A 14 25.06 -11.63 -8.65
CA LYS A 14 26.42 -11.24 -8.24
C LYS A 14 27.32 -12.45 -7.98
N PHE A 15 26.82 -13.45 -7.28
CA PHE A 15 27.57 -14.68 -7.03
C PHE A 15 27.94 -15.43 -8.31
N MET A 16 27.04 -15.46 -9.30
CA MET A 16 27.33 -16.05 -10.60
C MET A 16 28.36 -15.22 -11.39
N ALA A 17 28.29 -13.89 -11.33
CA ALA A 17 29.32 -13.02 -11.91
C ALA A 17 30.70 -13.26 -11.28
N ASP A 18 30.78 -13.38 -9.95
CA ASP A 18 32.01 -13.66 -9.22
C ASP A 18 32.59 -15.05 -9.54
N LEU A 19 31.74 -16.04 -9.82
CA LEU A 19 32.18 -17.36 -10.27
C LEU A 19 32.71 -17.33 -11.70
N VAL A 20 32.04 -16.61 -12.60
CA VAL A 20 32.50 -16.46 -13.99
C VAL A 20 33.80 -15.67 -14.06
N ALA A 21 34.01 -14.70 -13.17
CA ALA A 21 35.27 -13.96 -13.08
C ALA A 21 36.49 -14.83 -12.70
N LYS A 22 36.28 -16.03 -12.15
CA LYS A 22 37.35 -16.99 -11.82
C LYS A 22 37.69 -17.94 -12.98
N LEU A 23 36.97 -17.86 -14.11
CA LEU A 23 37.25 -18.67 -15.29
C LEU A 23 38.40 -18.06 -16.12
N PRO A 24 39.12 -18.89 -16.89
CA PRO A 24 40.25 -18.43 -17.72
C PRO A 24 39.82 -17.34 -18.73
N ALA A 25 40.76 -16.42 -19.01
CA ALA A 25 40.53 -15.28 -19.90
C ALA A 25 40.06 -15.73 -21.29
N GLY A 26 38.86 -15.28 -21.70
CA GLY A 26 38.23 -15.65 -22.98
C GLY A 26 36.76 -16.08 -22.85
N VAL A 27 36.28 -16.39 -21.64
CA VAL A 27 34.87 -16.69 -21.38
C VAL A 27 34.13 -15.42 -20.97
N GLY A 28 33.31 -14.86 -21.87
CA GLY A 28 32.37 -13.79 -21.55
C GLY A 28 31.04 -14.33 -21.02
N TYR A 29 30.31 -13.53 -20.26
CA TYR A 29 28.92 -13.80 -19.91
C TYR A 29 28.01 -12.68 -20.38
N SER A 30 26.80 -13.03 -20.79
CA SER A 30 25.74 -12.08 -21.12
C SER A 30 24.47 -12.53 -20.40
N TRP A 31 23.82 -11.59 -19.71
CA TRP A 31 22.52 -11.84 -19.09
C TRP A 31 21.44 -11.82 -20.17
N THR A 32 20.50 -12.77 -20.14
CA THR A 32 19.38 -12.83 -21.09
C THR A 32 18.03 -12.91 -20.37
N GLY A 33 16.96 -12.47 -21.04
CA GLY A 33 15.59 -12.54 -20.51
C GLY A 33 15.39 -11.70 -19.23
N LEU A 34 14.82 -12.33 -18.19
CA LEU A 34 14.43 -11.68 -16.93
C LEU A 34 15.62 -11.10 -16.15
N SER A 35 16.80 -11.73 -16.21
CA SER A 35 18.00 -11.25 -15.50
C SER A 35 18.58 -9.97 -16.11
N TYR A 36 18.46 -9.80 -17.43
CA TYR A 36 18.86 -8.57 -18.13
C TYR A 36 17.92 -7.41 -17.81
N GLN A 37 16.61 -7.66 -17.79
CA GLN A 37 15.62 -6.68 -17.36
C GLN A 37 15.78 -6.30 -15.88
N GLU A 38 16.10 -7.25 -15.01
CA GLU A 38 16.35 -6.98 -13.58
C GLU A 38 17.63 -6.13 -13.40
N ALA A 39 18.68 -6.37 -14.19
CA ALA A 39 19.90 -5.57 -14.19
C ALA A 39 19.69 -4.13 -14.71
N LEU A 40 18.98 -3.95 -15.83
CA LEU A 40 18.65 -2.63 -16.36
C LEU A 40 17.68 -1.86 -15.46
N SER A 41 16.63 -2.52 -14.98
CA SER A 41 15.62 -1.91 -14.09
C SER A 41 16.24 -1.50 -12.76
N SER A 42 17.20 -2.28 -12.23
CA SER A 42 17.88 -1.93 -10.98
C SER A 42 18.68 -0.63 -11.08
N ASN A 43 19.18 -0.25 -12.26
CA ASN A 43 19.98 0.97 -12.42
C ASN A 43 19.11 2.23 -12.64
N GLN A 44 17.97 2.09 -13.33
CA GLN A 44 17.06 3.22 -13.59
C GLN A 44 16.03 3.45 -12.49
N ALA A 45 15.65 2.40 -11.74
CA ALA A 45 14.65 2.50 -10.69
C ALA A 45 14.95 3.59 -9.64
N PRO A 46 16.18 3.71 -9.08
CA PRO A 46 16.47 4.73 -8.07
C PRO A 46 16.28 6.16 -8.61
N ALA A 47 16.73 6.42 -9.84
CA ALA A 47 16.60 7.73 -10.47
C ALA A 47 15.13 8.08 -10.77
N LEU A 48 14.35 7.11 -11.27
CA LEU A 48 12.92 7.29 -11.52
C LEU A 48 12.14 7.52 -10.22
N TYR A 49 12.47 6.79 -9.14
CA TYR A 49 11.88 7.02 -7.83
C TYR A 49 12.24 8.39 -7.26
N ALA A 50 13.48 8.85 -7.43
CA ALA A 50 13.89 10.18 -6.99
C ALA A 50 13.11 11.28 -7.71
N ILE A 51 12.98 11.20 -9.04
CA ILE A 51 12.19 12.16 -9.83
C ILE A 51 10.71 12.11 -9.43
N SER A 52 10.14 10.91 -9.27
CA SER A 52 8.76 10.75 -8.81
C SER A 52 8.53 11.37 -7.43
N LEU A 53 9.44 11.18 -6.49
CA LEU A 53 9.36 11.79 -5.15
C LEU A 53 9.39 13.32 -5.22
N VAL A 54 10.27 13.89 -6.06
CA VAL A 54 10.34 15.35 -6.25
C VAL A 54 9.05 15.90 -6.85
N VAL A 55 8.47 15.23 -7.85
CA VAL A 55 7.20 15.66 -8.46
C VAL A 55 6.05 15.60 -7.45
N VAL A 56 5.97 14.53 -6.64
CA VAL A 56 4.96 14.41 -5.58
C VAL A 56 5.14 15.50 -4.51
N PHE A 57 6.39 15.78 -4.12
CA PHE A 57 6.70 16.86 -3.18
C PHE A 57 6.24 18.22 -3.70
N LEU A 58 6.56 18.55 -4.95
CA LEU A 58 6.17 19.79 -5.61
C LEU A 58 4.66 19.93 -5.73
N ALA A 59 3.96 18.85 -6.09
CA ALA A 59 2.51 18.83 -6.18
C ALA A 59 1.83 19.10 -4.82
N LEU A 60 2.34 18.49 -3.75
CA LEU A 60 1.83 18.74 -2.39
C LEU A 60 2.16 20.15 -1.91
N ALA A 61 3.38 20.64 -2.17
CA ALA A 61 3.78 21.99 -1.80
C ALA A 61 2.91 23.06 -2.50
N ALA A 62 2.59 22.85 -3.77
CA ALA A 62 1.71 23.73 -4.53
C ALA A 62 0.25 23.66 -4.03
N LEU A 63 -0.23 22.48 -3.64
CA LEU A 63 -1.61 22.31 -3.16
C LEU A 63 -1.85 22.93 -1.78
N TYR A 64 -0.88 22.81 -0.88
CA TYR A 64 -0.99 23.27 0.51
C TYR A 64 -0.41 24.67 0.75
N GLU A 65 0.15 25.30 -0.28
CA GLU A 65 0.81 26.62 -0.20
C GLU A 65 1.87 26.70 0.92
N SER A 66 2.43 25.55 1.32
CA SER A 66 3.26 25.40 2.52
C SER A 66 4.28 24.29 2.34
N TRP A 67 5.52 24.57 2.73
CA TRP A 67 6.65 23.63 2.64
C TRP A 67 6.71 22.66 3.82
N SER A 68 6.06 22.99 4.93
CA SER A 68 6.09 22.18 6.16
C SER A 68 5.20 20.94 6.08
N ILE A 69 4.05 21.04 5.40
CA ILE A 69 3.10 19.93 5.28
C ILE A 69 3.70 18.78 4.44
N PRO A 70 4.26 19.01 3.22
CA PRO A 70 4.89 17.95 2.42
C PRO A 70 6.08 17.30 3.12
N PHE A 71 6.87 18.08 3.88
CA PHE A 71 8.00 17.57 4.64
C PHE A 71 7.55 16.59 5.74
N SER A 72 6.45 16.90 6.43
CA SER A 72 5.88 16.00 7.43
C SER A 72 5.38 14.69 6.82
N VAL A 73 4.84 14.71 5.58
CA VAL A 73 4.42 13.49 4.87
C VAL A 73 5.61 12.63 4.45
N MET A 74 6.67 13.27 3.94
CA MET A 74 7.91 12.60 3.54
C MET A 74 8.57 11.86 4.71
N LEU A 75 8.53 12.42 5.92
CA LEU A 75 9.09 11.76 7.12
C LEU A 75 8.30 10.52 7.57
N VAL A 76 6.99 10.45 7.29
CA VAL A 76 6.16 9.29 7.67
C VAL A 76 6.47 8.07 6.81
N VAL A 77 6.89 8.25 5.55
CA VAL A 77 7.15 7.13 4.63
C VAL A 77 8.31 6.22 5.11
N PRO A 78 9.51 6.72 5.43
CA PRO A 78 10.59 5.89 5.97
C PRO A 78 10.24 5.25 7.31
N LEU A 79 9.57 5.99 8.20
CA LEU A 79 9.13 5.46 9.50
C LEU A 79 8.17 4.28 9.32
N GLY A 80 7.27 4.37 8.34
CA GLY A 80 6.37 3.28 7.96
C GLY A 80 7.10 2.05 7.43
N VAL A 81 8.11 2.25 6.57
CA VAL A 81 8.93 1.14 6.04
C VAL A 81 9.73 0.46 7.14
N VAL A 82 10.34 1.21 8.06
CA VAL A 82 11.07 0.63 9.20
C VAL A 82 10.13 -0.17 10.11
N GLY A 83 8.96 0.39 10.43
CA GLY A 83 7.92 -0.32 11.19
C GLY A 83 7.45 -1.61 10.50
N ALA A 84 7.36 -1.61 9.17
CA ALA A 84 7.09 -2.79 8.36
C ALA A 84 8.12 -3.88 8.61
N LEU A 85 9.38 -3.53 8.37
CA LEU A 85 10.49 -4.47 8.35
C LEU A 85 10.68 -5.09 9.74
N LEU A 86 10.52 -4.30 10.79
CA LEU A 86 10.53 -4.79 12.17
C LEU A 86 9.36 -5.74 12.45
N ALA A 87 8.15 -5.44 11.96
CA ALA A 87 6.98 -6.30 12.15
C ALA A 87 7.10 -7.64 11.39
N THR A 88 7.68 -7.64 10.19
CA THR A 88 7.95 -8.88 9.44
C THR A 88 9.08 -9.69 10.06
N ASP A 89 10.14 -9.04 10.52
CA ASP A 89 11.27 -9.71 11.19
C ASP A 89 10.82 -10.38 12.50
N LEU A 90 10.01 -9.68 13.31
CA LEU A 90 9.46 -10.22 14.55
C LEU A 90 8.47 -11.38 14.36
N ARG A 91 7.71 -11.40 13.26
CA ARG A 91 6.76 -12.48 12.98
C ARG A 91 7.33 -13.61 12.10
N GLY A 92 8.51 -13.44 11.50
CA GLY A 92 9.10 -14.42 10.59
C GLY A 92 8.27 -14.70 9.32
N LEU A 93 7.39 -13.77 8.92
CA LEU A 93 6.58 -13.92 7.71
C LEU A 93 7.38 -13.48 6.46
N SER A 94 7.13 -14.17 5.35
CA SER A 94 7.63 -13.78 4.02
C SER A 94 7.11 -12.39 3.63
N ASN A 95 7.98 -11.57 3.04
CA ASN A 95 7.62 -10.26 2.51
C ASN A 95 6.86 -10.41 1.17
N ASP A 96 5.62 -10.88 1.26
CA ASP A 96 4.73 -11.11 0.12
C ASP A 96 3.97 -9.83 -0.28
N VAL A 97 3.46 -9.79 -1.51
CA VAL A 97 2.72 -8.64 -2.07
C VAL A 97 1.55 -8.21 -1.18
N TYR A 98 0.88 -9.13 -0.49
CA TYR A 98 -0.20 -8.81 0.45
C TYR A 98 0.29 -8.02 1.66
N PHE A 99 1.49 -8.34 2.18
CA PHE A 99 2.10 -7.59 3.27
C PHE A 99 2.47 -6.18 2.80
N GLN A 100 3.00 -6.03 1.58
CA GLN A 100 3.31 -4.73 1.00
C GLN A 100 2.07 -3.84 0.84
N VAL A 101 0.96 -4.41 0.36
CA VAL A 101 -0.31 -3.67 0.23
C VAL A 101 -0.88 -3.30 1.61
N GLY A 102 -0.89 -4.22 2.57
CA GLY A 102 -1.34 -3.96 3.95
C GLY A 102 -0.47 -2.93 4.68
N LEU A 103 0.83 -2.91 4.39
CA LEU A 103 1.72 -1.90 4.90
C LEU A 103 1.37 -0.53 4.31
N LEU A 104 1.24 -0.45 2.99
CA LEU A 104 0.96 0.80 2.30
C LEU A 104 -0.35 1.44 2.80
N THR A 105 -1.39 0.63 3.03
CA THR A 105 -2.65 1.13 3.61
C THR A 105 -2.49 1.61 5.05
N THR A 106 -1.70 0.92 5.88
CA THR A 106 -1.43 1.32 7.26
C THR A 106 -0.64 2.64 7.32
N ILE A 107 0.37 2.80 6.45
CA ILE A 107 1.13 4.05 6.31
C ILE A 107 0.21 5.18 5.88
N GLY A 108 -0.66 4.96 4.88
CA GLY A 108 -1.61 5.97 4.41
C GLY A 108 -2.61 6.41 5.48
N LEU A 109 -3.14 5.47 6.27
CA LEU A 109 -4.06 5.77 7.38
C LEU A 109 -3.36 6.57 8.47
N SER A 110 -2.14 6.18 8.84
CA SER A 110 -1.33 6.89 9.83
C SER A 110 -0.94 8.29 9.35
N ALA A 111 -0.48 8.42 8.10
CA ALA A 111 -0.11 9.69 7.49
C ALA A 111 -1.30 10.65 7.44
N LYS A 112 -2.48 10.18 6.99
CA LYS A 112 -3.70 11.00 6.98
C LYS A 112 -4.03 11.51 8.38
N ASN A 113 -3.95 10.66 9.39
CA ASN A 113 -4.23 11.05 10.77
C ASN A 113 -3.19 12.06 11.31
N ALA A 114 -1.90 11.91 10.96
CA ALA A 114 -0.84 12.82 11.37
C ALA A 114 -0.96 14.21 10.71
N ILE A 115 -1.17 14.25 9.39
CA ILE A 115 -1.36 15.50 8.62
C ILE A 115 -2.50 16.32 9.23
N LEU A 116 -3.61 15.66 9.53
CA LEU A 116 -4.83 16.27 10.01
C LEU A 116 -4.72 16.86 11.43
N ILE A 117 -3.82 16.34 12.27
CA ILE A 117 -3.50 16.91 13.59
C ILE A 117 -2.64 18.16 13.43
N VAL A 118 -1.60 18.08 12.59
CA VAL A 118 -0.70 19.20 12.33
C VAL A 118 -1.44 20.37 11.69
N GLU A 119 -2.29 20.09 10.71
CA GLU A 119 -3.11 21.10 10.03
C GLU A 119 -4.02 21.84 11.00
N PHE A 120 -4.74 21.12 11.87
CA PHE A 120 -5.58 21.77 12.88
C PHE A 120 -4.80 22.55 13.94
N ALA A 121 -3.61 22.06 14.33
CA ALA A 121 -2.76 22.78 15.25
C ALA A 121 -2.27 24.11 14.64
N VAL A 122 -1.84 24.10 13.37
CA VAL A 122 -1.44 25.30 12.65
C VAL A 122 -2.62 26.27 12.48
N GLU A 123 -3.80 25.76 12.14
CA GLU A 123 -5.01 26.58 12.02
C GLU A 123 -5.37 27.28 13.34
N MET A 124 -5.31 26.57 14.47
CA MET A 124 -5.54 27.16 15.80
C MET A 124 -4.44 28.16 16.20
N MET A 125 -3.19 27.92 15.84
CA MET A 125 -2.10 28.88 16.06
C MET A 125 -2.31 30.17 15.25
N GLN A 126 -2.74 30.07 13.99
CA GLN A 126 -2.91 31.21 13.09
C GLN A 126 -4.21 32.00 13.37
N LYS A 127 -5.32 31.32 13.65
CA LYS A 127 -6.64 31.96 13.84
C LYS A 127 -6.90 32.38 15.28
N GLU A 128 -6.46 31.59 16.24
CA GLU A 128 -6.79 31.78 17.66
C GLU A 128 -5.59 32.27 18.49
N GLY A 129 -4.38 32.33 17.90
CA GLY A 129 -3.17 32.81 18.57
C GLY A 129 -2.70 31.91 19.72
N LYS A 130 -3.17 30.65 19.76
CA LYS A 130 -2.84 29.69 20.82
C LYS A 130 -1.35 29.31 20.80
N THR A 131 -0.81 28.98 21.96
CA THR A 131 0.56 28.46 22.05
C THR A 131 0.67 27.10 21.33
N PRO A 132 1.84 26.75 20.78
CA PRO A 132 1.99 25.51 19.97
C PRO A 132 1.58 24.25 20.73
N ILE A 133 1.88 24.21 22.03
CA ILE A 133 1.60 23.05 22.90
C ILE A 133 0.10 22.90 23.12
N GLU A 134 -0.60 23.99 23.42
CA GLU A 134 -2.06 23.98 23.62
C GLU A 134 -2.80 23.62 22.33
N ALA A 135 -2.38 24.18 21.20
CA ALA A 135 -2.98 23.89 19.89
C ALA A 135 -2.85 22.40 19.52
N ILE A 136 -1.70 21.78 19.78
CA ILE A 136 -1.47 20.35 19.52
C ILE A 136 -2.35 19.48 20.43
N ILE A 137 -2.47 19.80 21.72
CA ILE A 137 -3.27 19.01 22.67
C ILE A 137 -4.75 19.06 22.30
N GLU A 138 -5.26 20.25 21.94
CA GLU A 138 -6.65 20.43 21.52
C GLU A 138 -6.93 19.68 20.20
N ALA A 139 -6.01 19.80 19.23
CA ALA A 139 -6.11 19.10 17.93
C ALA A 139 -6.13 17.58 18.12
N ALA A 140 -5.24 17.06 18.98
CA ALA A 140 -5.16 15.64 19.29
C ALA A 140 -6.45 15.12 19.96
N ARG A 141 -7.05 15.89 20.89
CA ARG A 141 -8.31 15.52 21.54
C ARG A 141 -9.47 15.43 20.56
N MET A 142 -9.59 16.39 19.64
CA MET A 142 -10.65 16.37 18.62
C MET A 142 -10.56 15.16 17.69
N ARG A 143 -9.34 14.69 17.40
CA ARG A 143 -9.10 13.57 16.47
C ARG A 143 -9.02 12.20 17.15
N LEU A 144 -8.92 12.12 18.48
CA LEU A 144 -8.83 10.86 19.23
C LEU A 144 -9.99 9.89 18.91
N ARG A 145 -11.24 10.39 18.86
CA ARG A 145 -12.42 9.57 18.54
C ARG A 145 -12.33 8.97 17.11
N PRO A 146 -12.10 9.76 16.04
CA PRO A 146 -11.87 9.23 14.71
C PRO A 146 -10.70 8.25 14.58
N ILE A 147 -9.58 8.50 15.28
CA ILE A 147 -8.39 7.63 15.23
C ILE A 147 -8.71 6.27 15.85
N LEU A 148 -9.40 6.25 17.01
CA LEU A 148 -9.82 5.01 17.64
C LEU A 148 -10.82 4.23 16.78
N MET A 149 -11.80 4.91 16.19
CA MET A 149 -12.80 4.27 15.32
C MET A 149 -12.16 3.57 14.11
N THR A 150 -11.25 4.27 13.41
CA THR A 150 -10.58 3.71 12.22
C THR A 150 -9.60 2.60 12.57
N SER A 151 -8.83 2.76 13.67
CA SER A 151 -7.88 1.75 14.11
C SER A 151 -8.58 0.47 14.56
N LEU A 152 -9.68 0.58 15.33
CA LEU A 152 -10.47 -0.57 15.76
C LEU A 152 -11.14 -1.28 14.57
N ALA A 153 -11.73 -0.52 13.63
CA ALA A 153 -12.32 -1.09 12.43
C ALA A 153 -11.28 -1.83 11.56
N PHE A 154 -10.07 -1.26 11.44
CA PHE A 154 -8.98 -1.90 10.70
C PHE A 154 -8.50 -3.17 11.38
N ILE A 155 -8.26 -3.14 12.71
CA ILE A 155 -7.86 -4.33 13.47
C ILE A 155 -8.91 -5.43 13.35
N LEU A 156 -10.19 -5.12 13.55
CA LEU A 156 -11.28 -6.08 13.42
C LEU A 156 -11.46 -6.59 11.98
N GLY A 157 -11.19 -5.76 10.97
CA GLY A 157 -11.25 -6.16 9.56
C GLY A 157 -10.09 -7.04 9.10
N VAL A 158 -8.91 -6.86 9.70
CA VAL A 158 -7.69 -7.64 9.40
C VAL A 158 -7.60 -8.89 10.29
N LEU A 159 -8.30 -8.93 11.43
CA LEU A 159 -8.33 -10.06 12.36
C LEU A 159 -8.68 -11.41 11.69
N PRO A 160 -9.70 -11.51 10.79
CA PRO A 160 -10.03 -12.76 10.11
C PRO A 160 -8.93 -13.25 9.17
N LEU A 161 -8.16 -12.31 8.59
CA LEU A 161 -7.05 -12.62 7.68
C LEU A 161 -5.82 -13.15 8.43
N VAL A 162 -5.65 -12.76 9.70
CA VAL A 162 -4.52 -13.19 10.55
C VAL A 162 -4.79 -14.54 11.21
N ILE A 163 -6.05 -14.85 11.51
CA ILE A 163 -6.44 -16.08 12.21
C ILE A 163 -6.62 -17.28 11.26
N SER A 164 -6.82 -17.06 9.95
CA SER A 164 -7.04 -18.13 8.97
C SER A 164 -5.76 -18.93 8.65
N HIS A 165 -5.44 -19.92 9.49
CA HIS A 165 -4.36 -20.89 9.28
C HIS A 165 -4.81 -22.06 8.38
N GLY A 166 -5.12 -21.83 7.10
CA GLY A 166 -5.56 -22.90 6.19
C GLY A 166 -5.53 -22.58 4.69
N ALA A 167 -5.13 -23.57 3.90
CA ALA A 167 -4.77 -23.53 2.46
C ALA A 167 -5.72 -22.72 1.54
N GLY A 168 -5.12 -21.84 0.71
CA GLY A 168 -5.81 -21.05 -0.33
C GLY A 168 -5.66 -19.52 -0.23
N SER A 169 -4.78 -19.03 0.65
CA SER A 169 -4.57 -17.61 1.00
C SER A 169 -4.10 -16.69 -0.13
N GLY A 170 -3.69 -17.22 -1.30
CA GLY A 170 -3.36 -16.43 -2.49
C GLY A 170 -4.49 -16.25 -3.52
N ALA A 171 -5.58 -17.03 -3.46
CA ALA A 171 -6.57 -17.08 -4.55
C ALA A 171 -8.04 -16.90 -4.13
N GLN A 172 -8.36 -16.95 -2.83
CA GLN A 172 -9.76 -16.92 -2.36
C GLN A 172 -10.48 -15.58 -2.61
N ASN A 173 -9.77 -14.48 -2.85
CA ASN A 173 -10.38 -13.20 -3.25
C ASN A 173 -10.74 -13.12 -4.75
N ALA A 174 -10.15 -13.96 -5.62
CA ALA A 174 -10.49 -13.95 -7.05
C ALA A 174 -11.71 -14.84 -7.38
N GLY A 175 -11.91 -15.92 -6.63
CA GLY A 175 -13.00 -16.88 -6.88
C GLY A 175 -14.36 -16.50 -6.31
N ARG A 176 -14.41 -15.65 -5.27
CA ARG A 176 -15.67 -15.31 -4.57
C ARG A 176 -16.59 -14.35 -5.35
N TYR A 177 -16.05 -13.60 -6.32
CA TYR A 177 -16.85 -12.65 -7.12
C TYR A 177 -17.68 -13.30 -8.23
N ARG A 178 -17.42 -14.57 -8.61
CA ARG A 178 -18.10 -15.23 -9.75
C ARG A 178 -19.29 -16.12 -9.37
N ARG A 179 -19.45 -16.47 -8.09
CA ARG A 179 -20.60 -17.25 -7.57
C ARG A 179 -21.65 -16.34 -6.91
N ASP A 180 -21.23 -15.32 -6.16
CA ASP A 180 -22.14 -14.49 -5.37
C ASP A 180 -23.00 -13.53 -6.21
N GLY A 181 -22.45 -13.01 -7.32
CA GLY A 181 -23.21 -12.11 -8.21
C GLY A 181 -24.38 -12.78 -8.93
N ARG A 182 -24.32 -14.09 -9.19
CA ARG A 182 -25.39 -14.81 -9.91
C ARG A 182 -26.59 -15.10 -9.01
N ASP A 183 -26.34 -15.31 -7.71
CA ASP A 183 -27.37 -15.65 -6.74
C ASP A 183 -28.06 -14.40 -6.17
N VAL A 184 -27.32 -13.27 -6.04
CA VAL A 184 -27.91 -11.97 -5.68
C VAL A 184 -28.82 -11.44 -6.79
N CYS A 185 -28.42 -11.52 -8.06
CA CYS A 185 -29.31 -11.12 -9.17
C CYS A 185 -30.55 -12.03 -9.27
N ARG A 186 -30.43 -13.35 -9.03
CA ARG A 186 -31.56 -14.27 -9.11
C ARG A 186 -32.56 -14.07 -7.94
N ASN A 187 -32.08 -13.80 -6.73
CA ASN A 187 -32.94 -13.58 -5.57
C ASN A 187 -33.59 -12.18 -5.58
N SER A 188 -32.85 -11.16 -6.04
CA SER A 188 -33.36 -9.78 -6.12
C SER A 188 -34.37 -9.61 -7.28
N ALA A 189 -34.13 -10.23 -8.44
CA ALA A 189 -35.10 -10.25 -9.54
C ALA A 189 -36.39 -11.02 -9.20
N GLY A 190 -36.29 -12.12 -8.43
CA GLY A 190 -37.45 -12.89 -7.98
C GLY A 190 -38.39 -12.11 -7.06
N ASN A 191 -37.84 -11.30 -6.16
CA ASN A 191 -38.65 -10.44 -5.28
C ASN A 191 -39.22 -9.21 -6.00
N LEU A 192 -38.52 -8.66 -7.01
CA LEU A 192 -39.02 -7.53 -7.80
C LEU A 192 -40.16 -7.92 -8.75
N LEU A 193 -40.08 -9.09 -9.40
CA LEU A 193 -41.15 -9.59 -10.28
C LEU A 193 -42.46 -9.88 -9.53
N ARG A 194 -42.39 -10.24 -8.25
CA ARG A 194 -43.57 -10.48 -7.39
C ARG A 194 -44.25 -9.19 -6.91
N SER A 195 -43.56 -8.04 -7.02
CA SER A 195 -43.97 -6.76 -6.44
C SER A 195 -44.71 -5.84 -7.41
N GLY A 196 -44.90 -6.23 -8.68
CA GLY A 196 -45.71 -5.46 -9.65
C GLY A 196 -45.17 -4.05 -9.98
N LEU A 197 -43.98 -3.70 -9.49
CA LEU A 197 -43.39 -2.38 -9.54
C LEU A 197 -42.12 -2.44 -10.40
N PHE A 198 -42.28 -2.58 -11.71
CA PHE A 198 -41.51 -1.82 -12.72
C PHE A 198 -41.92 -2.28 -14.11
N ARG A 199 -42.57 -1.36 -14.82
CA ARG A 199 -42.88 -1.47 -16.23
C ARG A 199 -41.56 -1.29 -16.99
N CYS A 200 -41.14 -2.31 -17.75
CA CYS A 200 -40.03 -2.23 -18.69
C CYS A 200 -40.21 -1.01 -19.60
N SER A 201 -39.31 -0.04 -19.45
CA SER A 201 -39.02 0.99 -20.44
C SER A 201 -37.51 0.99 -20.61
N GLY A 202 -37.04 0.78 -21.84
CA GLY A 202 -35.67 1.12 -22.23
C GLY A 202 -34.66 -0.02 -22.17
N THR A 203 -34.78 -0.93 -23.11
CA THR A 203 -33.66 -1.65 -23.74
C THR A 203 -32.50 -0.70 -24.06
N SER A 204 -31.40 -0.78 -23.31
CA SER A 204 -30.02 -0.56 -23.80
C SER A 204 -29.05 -0.58 -22.63
N LEU A 205 -28.28 -1.66 -22.50
CA LEU A 205 -26.85 -1.70 -22.21
C LEU A 205 -26.49 -3.12 -21.74
N CYS A 206 -26.31 -3.97 -22.74
CA CYS A 206 -25.53 -5.19 -22.63
C CYS A 206 -24.44 -5.04 -23.70
N PRO A 207 -23.16 -4.93 -23.32
CA PRO A 207 -22.10 -5.37 -24.21
C PRO A 207 -21.30 -6.50 -23.56
N LEU A 208 -21.11 -7.51 -24.41
CA LEU A 208 -20.22 -8.67 -24.41
C LEU A 208 -19.06 -8.68 -23.39
#